data_AF-U6D3R8-F1
#
_entry.id   AF-U6D3R8-F1
#
_cell.length_a   1.000
_cell.length_b   1.000
_cell.length_c   1.000
_cell.angle_alpha   90.00
_cell.angle_beta   90.00
_cell.angle_gamma   90.00
#
_symmetry.space_group_name_H-M   'P 1'
#
loop_
_entity.id
_entity.type
_entity.pdbx_description
1 polymer ?
#
loop_
_entity_poly.entity_id
_entity_poly.type
_entity_poly.pdbx_seq_one_letter_code
_entity_poly.pdbx_strand_id
1 'polypeptide(L)'
;GEISMTSTRWRRGTCEEISGAYEKTSTNGKFLYRKPKWNITMESYVVHTNYDEYAILLTKKFSHRHGPTITAKLYGRQPRLRESLLEEFREVALGVGIPEDSIFTMADKGECVPGEQEPEPTPHARARRAVLPQEEEGSGTGQLVTDFHKKEDSCQLGRAEGPCLGMVTRFFYNGSSMACETFQYGGCLGNKNNFASEKECLQTCRTVAACSLP
;
A
#
# COMPACT_ATOMS: atom_id res chain seq x y z
N GLY A 1 27.30 23.88 -8.27
CA GLY A 1 27.05 22.73 -9.19
C GLY A 1 25.61 22.29 -9.02
N GLU A 2 24.99 21.77 -10.07
CA GLU A 2 23.56 21.41 -10.07
C GLU A 2 23.34 19.90 -10.21
N ILE A 3 22.14 19.44 -9.88
CA ILE A 3 21.63 18.09 -10.13
C ILE A 3 20.29 18.22 -10.85
N SER A 4 20.17 17.59 -12.01
CA SER A 4 18.89 17.45 -12.69
C SER A 4 18.13 16.25 -12.11
N MET A 5 16.84 16.43 -11.81
CA MET A 5 15.94 15.37 -11.38
C MET A 5 14.74 15.34 -12.31
N THR A 6 14.47 14.19 -12.92
CA THR A 6 13.30 13.92 -13.76
C THR A 6 12.47 12.83 -13.09
N SER A 7 11.16 13.03 -12.99
CA SER A 7 10.22 12.06 -12.43
C SER A 7 9.05 11.89 -13.37
N THR A 8 8.80 10.66 -13.80
CA THR A 8 7.61 10.26 -14.55
C THR A 8 6.62 9.58 -13.60
N ARG A 9 5.31 9.80 -13.82
CA ARG A 9 4.26 9.15 -13.05
C ARG A 9 2.93 9.14 -13.80
N TRP A 10 2.12 8.13 -13.52
CA TRP A 10 0.72 8.10 -13.94
C TRP A 10 -0.12 9.13 -13.17
N ARG A 11 -0.88 9.96 -13.89
CA ARG A 11 -1.89 10.84 -13.31
C ARG A 11 -3.10 10.94 -14.24
N ARG A 12 -4.27 10.51 -13.74
CA ARG A 12 -5.55 10.55 -14.48
C ARG A 12 -5.48 9.88 -15.87
N GLY A 13 -4.83 8.71 -15.97
CA GLY A 13 -4.69 7.94 -17.22
C GLY A 13 -3.60 8.43 -18.18
N THR A 14 -2.90 9.52 -17.84
CA THR A 14 -1.80 10.07 -18.64
C THR A 14 -0.48 9.95 -17.89
N CYS A 15 0.59 9.59 -18.59
CA CYS A 15 1.94 9.68 -18.05
C CYS A 15 2.42 11.14 -18.04
N GLU A 16 2.63 11.70 -16.85
CA GLU A 16 3.20 13.04 -16.65
C GLU A 16 4.69 12.96 -16.35
N GLU A 17 5.49 13.83 -16.99
CA GLU A 17 6.90 14.05 -16.64
C GLU A 17 7.07 15.39 -15.91
N ILE A 18 7.85 15.38 -14.83
CA ILE A 18 8.22 16.57 -14.07
C ILE A 18 9.73 16.59 -13.92
N SER A 19 10.35 17.63 -14.46
CA SER A 19 11.79 17.85 -14.40
C SER A 19 12.15 19.11 -13.62
N GLY A 20 13.23 19.06 -12.85
CA GLY A 20 13.72 20.18 -12.06
C GLY A 20 15.22 20.10 -11.80
N ALA A 21 15.89 21.26 -11.86
CA ALA A 21 17.29 21.40 -11.49
C ALA A 21 17.38 21.85 -10.02
N TYR A 22 18.16 21.11 -9.24
CA TYR A 22 18.45 21.36 -7.84
C TYR A 22 19.88 21.87 -7.69
N GLU A 23 20.07 22.93 -6.94
CA GLU A 23 21.37 23.49 -6.62
C GLU A 23 22.01 22.70 -5.46
N LYS A 24 23.28 22.29 -5.63
CA LYS A 24 24.06 21.73 -4.52
C LYS A 24 24.39 22.83 -3.53
N THR A 25 24.25 22.53 -2.25
CA THR A 25 24.64 23.46 -1.17
C THR A 25 26.06 23.14 -0.66
N SER A 26 26.54 23.89 0.33
CA SER A 26 27.80 23.58 1.03
C SER A 26 27.70 22.32 1.90
N THR A 27 26.50 21.88 2.24
CA THR A 27 26.28 20.66 3.01
C THR A 27 26.02 19.50 2.06
N ASN A 28 26.88 18.47 2.12
CA ASN A 28 26.69 17.25 1.34
C ASN A 28 25.35 16.59 1.67
N GLY A 29 24.64 16.11 0.65
CA GLY A 29 23.30 15.53 0.80
C GLY A 29 22.18 16.56 0.95
N LYS A 30 22.47 17.87 1.02
CA LYS A 30 21.47 18.94 1.03
C LYS A 30 21.43 19.67 -0.32
N PHE A 31 20.22 19.78 -0.85
CA PHE A 31 19.92 20.38 -2.14
C PHE A 31 18.85 21.46 -2.02
N LEU A 32 18.96 22.48 -2.86
CA LEU A 32 18.05 23.62 -2.87
C LEU A 32 17.33 23.71 -4.21
N TYR A 33 16.02 23.88 -4.16
CA TYR A 33 15.21 24.14 -5.34
C TYR A 33 14.41 25.42 -5.14
N ARG A 34 14.60 26.37 -6.05
CA ARG A 34 13.90 27.65 -6.05
C ARG A 34 13.11 27.80 -7.33
N LYS A 35 11.84 28.17 -7.19
CA LYS A 35 11.00 28.61 -8.31
C LYS A 35 10.56 30.05 -8.06
N PRO A 36 11.33 31.05 -8.54
CA PRO A 36 11.08 32.46 -8.28
C PRO A 36 9.66 32.90 -8.69
N LYS A 37 9.18 32.40 -9.83
CA LYS A 37 7.83 32.68 -10.37
C LYS A 37 6.70 32.37 -9.38
N TRP A 38 6.90 31.39 -8.50
CA TRP A 38 5.90 30.94 -7.52
C TRP A 38 6.26 31.31 -6.08
N ASN A 39 7.41 31.96 -5.90
CA ASN A 39 8.01 32.25 -4.61
C ASN A 39 8.06 31.00 -3.69
N ILE A 40 8.44 29.85 -4.28
CA ILE A 40 8.59 28.58 -3.58
C ILE A 40 10.07 28.28 -3.41
N THR A 41 10.46 27.96 -2.19
CA THR A 41 11.78 27.43 -1.86
C THR A 41 11.62 26.06 -1.23
N MET A 42 12.39 25.09 -1.71
CA MET A 42 12.39 23.72 -1.21
C MET A 42 13.82 23.32 -0.86
N GLU A 43 14.02 22.81 0.34
CA GLU A 43 15.27 22.20 0.78
C GLU A 43 15.07 20.69 0.83
N SER A 44 15.90 19.92 0.13
CA SER A 44 15.84 18.46 0.12
C SER A 44 17.10 17.87 0.75
N TYR A 45 16.93 16.82 1.54
CA TYR A 45 17.97 16.17 2.32
C TYR A 45 17.92 14.68 2.04
N VAL A 46 19.04 14.08 1.62
CA VAL A 46 19.21 12.63 1.64
C VAL A 46 19.62 12.25 3.05
N VAL A 47 18.69 11.68 3.82
CA VAL A 47 18.91 11.41 5.26
C VAL A 47 19.49 10.02 5.50
N HIS A 48 19.04 9.04 4.73
CA HIS A 48 19.57 7.67 4.78
C HIS A 48 19.68 7.14 3.36
N THR A 49 20.81 6.50 3.04
CA THR A 49 20.99 5.78 1.78
C THR A 49 22.19 4.85 1.91
N ASN A 50 22.08 3.67 1.31
CA ASN A 50 23.23 2.80 1.04
C ASN A 50 23.66 2.86 -0.43
N TYR A 51 23.14 3.81 -1.19
CA TYR A 51 23.35 4.05 -2.63
C TYR A 51 22.85 2.96 -3.58
N ASP A 52 22.98 1.70 -3.21
CA ASP A 52 22.79 0.53 -4.07
C ASP A 52 21.39 -0.10 -3.95
N GLU A 53 20.67 0.14 -2.86
CA GLU A 53 19.33 -0.42 -2.62
C GLU A 53 18.28 0.68 -2.47
N TYR A 54 18.54 1.68 -1.62
CA TYR A 54 17.54 2.68 -1.26
C TYR A 54 18.09 4.07 -0.94
N ALA A 55 17.19 5.05 -0.94
CA ALA A 55 17.41 6.37 -0.38
C ALA A 55 16.12 6.93 0.25
N ILE A 56 16.23 7.48 1.46
CA ILE A 56 15.17 8.25 2.11
C ILE A 56 15.50 9.73 1.97
N LEU A 57 14.57 10.48 1.37
CA LEU A 57 14.69 11.91 1.17
C LEU A 57 13.64 12.65 2.00
N LEU A 58 14.07 13.69 2.70
CA LEU A 58 13.18 14.66 3.33
C LEU A 58 13.21 15.97 2.54
N THR A 59 12.04 16.52 2.25
CA THR A 59 11.91 17.81 1.59
C THR A 59 11.11 18.77 2.46
N LYS A 60 11.72 19.89 2.81
CA LYS A 60 11.06 21.01 3.49
C LYS A 60 10.72 22.08 2.46
N LYS A 61 9.42 22.28 2.22
CA LYS A 61 8.90 23.32 1.33
C LYS A 61 8.47 24.51 2.16
N PHE A 62 9.10 25.65 1.90
CA PHE A 62 8.76 26.94 2.45
C PHE A 62 7.76 27.65 1.53
N SER A 63 6.68 28.13 2.14
CA SER A 63 5.63 28.90 1.48
C SER A 63 5.43 30.18 2.28
N HIS A 64 5.09 31.26 1.59
CA HIS A 64 4.75 32.51 2.27
C HIS A 64 3.32 32.51 2.82
N ARG A 65 2.45 31.60 2.35
CA ARG A 65 1.03 31.56 2.73
C ARG A 65 0.72 30.68 3.94
N HIS A 66 1.61 29.73 4.23
CA HIS A 66 1.42 28.75 5.30
C HIS A 66 2.78 28.34 5.84
N GLY A 67 2.80 27.72 7.02
CA GLY A 67 4.03 27.18 7.61
C GLY A 67 4.78 26.22 6.68
N PRO A 68 6.06 25.95 6.97
CA PRO A 68 6.85 25.00 6.19
C PRO A 68 6.18 23.62 6.22
N THR A 69 6.14 22.98 5.07
CA THR A 69 5.61 21.61 4.94
C THR A 69 6.77 20.64 4.76
N ILE A 70 6.69 19.49 5.40
CA ILE A 70 7.70 18.42 5.31
C ILE A 70 7.11 17.27 4.50
N THR A 71 7.89 16.70 3.60
CA THR A 71 7.54 15.51 2.83
C THR A 71 8.68 14.53 2.92
N ALA A 72 8.41 13.30 3.32
CA ALA A 72 9.36 12.19 3.27
C ALA A 72 9.06 11.30 2.06
N LYS A 73 10.11 10.82 1.39
CA LYS A 73 10.00 9.88 0.28
C LYS A 73 11.05 8.79 0.39
N LEU A 74 10.62 7.55 0.29
CA LEU A 74 11.49 6.38 0.12
C LEU A 74 11.61 6.08 -1.37
N TYR A 75 12.85 5.94 -1.84
CA TYR A 75 13.18 5.49 -3.19
C TYR A 75 13.92 4.17 -3.11
N GLY A 76 13.53 3.22 -3.96
CA GLY A 76 14.24 1.98 -4.19
C GLY A 76 14.96 1.99 -5.53
N ARG A 77 16.05 1.24 -5.66
CA ARG A 77 16.59 0.86 -6.97
C ARG A 77 15.73 -0.18 -7.69
N GLN A 78 14.89 -0.89 -6.94
CA GLN A 78 13.87 -1.81 -7.45
C GLN A 78 12.47 -1.35 -7.00
N PRO A 79 11.41 -1.68 -7.76
CA PRO A 79 10.03 -1.29 -7.41
C PRO A 79 9.54 -1.92 -6.09
N ARG A 80 10.04 -3.12 -5.77
CA ARG A 80 9.71 -3.83 -4.53
C ARG A 80 10.85 -3.71 -3.54
N LEU A 81 10.50 -3.34 -2.31
CA LEU A 81 11.42 -3.17 -1.20
C LEU A 81 11.03 -4.10 -0.04
N ARG A 82 12.00 -4.45 0.80
CA ARG A 82 11.78 -5.29 2.00
C ARG A 82 10.92 -4.57 3.03
N GLU A 83 10.06 -5.31 3.73
CA GLU A 83 9.15 -4.77 4.76
C GLU A 83 9.91 -4.00 5.86
N SER A 84 11.08 -4.49 6.28
CA SER A 84 11.92 -3.81 7.28
C SER A 84 12.36 -2.40 6.87
N LEU A 85 12.53 -2.15 5.56
CA LEU A 85 12.90 -0.82 5.06
C LEU A 85 11.69 0.13 5.03
N LEU A 86 10.49 -0.43 4.81
CA LEU A 86 9.25 0.34 4.94
C LEU A 86 9.01 0.77 6.39
N GLU A 87 9.37 -0.08 7.36
CA GLU A 87 9.31 0.25 8.78
C GLU A 87 10.35 1.33 9.16
N GLU A 88 11.60 1.20 8.69
CA GLU A 88 12.64 2.23 8.85
C GLU A 88 12.18 3.59 8.30
N PHE A 89 11.56 3.60 7.11
CA PHE A 89 10.99 4.81 6.54
C PHE A 89 9.86 5.41 7.39
N ARG A 90 9.00 4.55 7.95
CA ARG A 90 7.90 4.97 8.84
C ARG A 90 8.44 5.63 10.10
N GLU A 91 9.44 5.04 10.75
CA GLU A 91 10.10 5.63 11.92
C GLU A 91 10.72 7.00 11.61
N VAL A 92 11.42 7.12 10.46
CA VAL A 92 12.00 8.40 10.02
C VAL A 92 10.92 9.45 9.77
N ALA A 93 9.81 9.08 9.12
CA ALA A 93 8.70 10.00 8.83
C ALA A 93 8.00 10.48 10.12
N LEU A 94 7.72 9.57 11.06
CA LEU A 94 7.16 9.91 12.37
C LEU A 94 8.10 10.82 13.17
N GLY A 95 9.41 10.54 13.15
CA GLY A 95 10.43 11.31 13.86
C GLY A 95 10.54 12.77 13.41
N VAL A 96 10.11 13.09 12.19
CA VAL A 96 10.05 14.47 11.68
C VAL A 96 8.66 15.09 11.72
N GLY A 97 7.71 14.43 12.39
CA GLY A 97 6.37 14.94 12.66
C GLY A 97 5.36 14.72 11.54
N ILE A 98 5.60 13.79 10.60
CA ILE A 98 4.57 13.35 9.66
C ILE A 98 3.67 12.36 10.41
N PRO A 99 2.34 12.60 10.51
CA PRO A 99 1.45 11.71 11.23
C PRO A 99 1.28 10.37 10.49
N GLU A 100 0.99 9.32 11.24
CA GLU A 100 0.93 7.94 10.72
C GLU A 100 -0.08 7.77 9.57
N ASP A 101 -1.24 8.44 9.67
CA ASP A 101 -2.31 8.43 8.66
C ASP A 101 -1.92 9.11 7.34
N SER A 102 -0.82 9.87 7.34
CA SER A 102 -0.28 10.57 6.17
C SER A 102 0.91 9.84 5.54
N ILE A 103 1.24 8.63 6.03
CA ILE A 103 2.28 7.76 5.48
C ILE A 103 1.61 6.67 4.64
N PHE A 104 1.92 6.64 3.34
CA PHE A 104 1.31 5.70 2.41
C PHE A 104 2.34 5.01 1.52
N THR A 105 2.11 3.72 1.26
CA THR A 105 2.86 2.95 0.26
C THR A 105 2.14 3.06 -1.07
N MET A 106 2.85 3.48 -2.11
CA MET A 106 2.29 3.58 -3.46
C MET A 106 2.18 2.19 -4.08
N ALA A 107 1.06 1.88 -4.73
CA ALA A 107 0.92 0.68 -5.52
C ALA A 107 1.83 0.75 -6.75
N ASP A 108 2.52 -0.36 -7.05
CA ASP A 108 3.33 -0.49 -8.26
C ASP A 108 2.41 -0.62 -9.48
N LYS A 109 2.34 0.45 -10.27
CA LYS A 109 1.61 0.50 -11.55
C LYS A 109 2.54 0.37 -12.76
N GLY A 110 3.79 -0.04 -12.54
CA GLY A 110 4.83 -0.02 -13.55
C GLY A 110 5.31 1.38 -13.90
N GLU A 111 6.39 1.42 -14.70
CA GLU A 111 6.91 2.64 -15.29
C GLU A 111 6.04 3.08 -16.48
N CYS A 112 6.06 4.36 -16.78
CA CYS A 112 5.36 4.92 -17.93
C CYS A 112 6.28 5.82 -18.73
N VAL A 113 6.05 5.87 -20.03
CA VAL A 113 6.77 6.77 -20.93
C VAL A 113 5.87 7.96 -21.28
N PRO A 114 6.37 9.21 -21.18
CA PRO A 114 5.60 10.38 -21.58
C PRO A 114 5.12 10.26 -23.02
N GLY A 115 3.80 10.34 -23.22
CA GLY A 115 3.15 10.11 -24.52
C GLY A 115 2.30 8.84 -24.60
N GLU A 116 2.43 7.92 -23.64
CA GLU A 116 1.55 6.75 -23.53
C GLU A 116 0.21 7.10 -22.85
N GLN A 117 -0.89 6.56 -23.38
CA GLN A 117 -2.21 6.55 -22.75
C GLN A 117 -2.47 5.18 -22.12
N GLU A 118 -3.08 5.17 -20.94
CA GLU A 118 -3.53 3.92 -20.29
C GLU A 118 -4.40 3.14 -21.29
N PRO A 119 -4.17 1.83 -21.50
CA PRO A 119 -4.96 1.06 -22.45
C PRO A 119 -6.44 1.12 -22.06
N GLU A 120 -7.28 1.63 -22.97
CA GLU A 120 -8.73 1.59 -22.83
C GLU A 120 -9.15 0.17 -22.43
N PRO A 121 -9.99 0.00 -21.39
CA PRO A 121 -10.48 -1.31 -21.03
C PRO A 121 -11.18 -1.88 -22.25
N THR A 122 -10.56 -2.87 -22.89
CA THR A 122 -11.21 -3.63 -23.96
C THR A 122 -12.57 -4.06 -23.41
N PRO A 123 -13.69 -3.71 -24.07
CA PRO A 123 -14.98 -4.19 -23.62
C PRO A 123 -14.86 -5.70 -23.62
N HIS A 124 -14.88 -6.31 -22.44
CA HIS A 124 -14.94 -7.76 -22.33
C HIS A 124 -16.15 -8.17 -23.16
N ALA A 125 -15.91 -8.76 -24.33
CA ALA A 125 -16.96 -9.38 -25.11
C ALA A 125 -17.66 -10.31 -24.12
N ARG A 126 -18.94 -10.03 -23.82
CA ARG A 126 -19.74 -10.88 -22.95
C ARG A 126 -19.62 -12.29 -23.51
N ALA A 127 -18.83 -13.13 -22.84
CA ALA A 127 -18.76 -14.52 -23.17
C ALA A 127 -20.20 -15.03 -23.08
N ARG A 128 -20.72 -15.53 -24.20
CA ARG A 128 -22.02 -16.22 -24.19
C ARG A 128 -21.90 -17.31 -23.13
N ARG A 129 -22.91 -17.39 -22.26
CA ARG A 129 -23.01 -18.37 -21.18
C ARG A 129 -22.80 -19.77 -21.76
N ALA A 130 -21.61 -20.32 -21.62
CA ALA A 130 -21.32 -21.69 -21.99
C ALA A 130 -21.94 -22.59 -20.91
N VAL A 131 -22.73 -23.57 -21.35
CA VAL A 131 -23.25 -24.64 -20.50
C VAL A 131 -22.04 -25.47 -20.03
N LEU A 132 -21.87 -25.60 -18.72
CA LEU A 132 -20.85 -26.45 -18.09
C LEU A 132 -21.01 -27.89 -18.60
N PRO A 133 -19.97 -28.52 -19.17
CA PRO A 133 -19.91 -29.98 -19.26
C PRO A 133 -19.76 -30.57 -17.85
N GLN A 134 -20.37 -31.75 -17.66
CA GLN A 134 -20.42 -32.48 -16.41
C GLN A 134 -19.03 -32.77 -15.82
N GLU A 135 -18.98 -32.73 -14.49
CA GLU A 135 -17.83 -33.06 -13.67
C GLU A 135 -17.39 -34.52 -13.91
N GLU A 136 -16.14 -34.71 -14.32
CA GLU A 136 -15.45 -35.99 -14.21
C GLU A 136 -14.30 -35.79 -13.20
N GLU A 137 -14.23 -36.70 -12.23
CA GLU A 137 -13.32 -36.68 -11.10
C GLU A 137 -11.86 -36.60 -11.55
N GLY A 138 -11.23 -35.45 -11.29
CA GLY A 138 -9.82 -35.20 -11.54
C GLY A 138 -9.04 -35.15 -10.24
N SER A 139 -8.28 -36.21 -9.97
CA SER A 139 -7.30 -36.35 -8.89
C SER A 139 -6.29 -35.19 -8.89
N GLY A 140 -6.40 -34.29 -7.89
CA GLY A 140 -5.56 -33.11 -7.75
C GLY A 140 -4.19 -33.42 -7.16
N THR A 141 -3.17 -33.59 -8.02
CA THR A 141 -1.78 -33.33 -7.64
C THR A 141 -1.37 -31.97 -8.21
N GLY A 142 -1.64 -30.91 -7.44
CA GLY A 142 -1.21 -29.55 -7.71
C GLY A 142 -0.56 -28.96 -6.45
N GLN A 143 0.65 -28.44 -6.62
CA GLN A 143 1.60 -28.04 -5.57
C GLN A 143 1.00 -27.05 -4.54
N LEU A 144 1.13 -27.40 -3.25
CA LEU A 144 0.82 -26.56 -2.10
C LEU A 144 1.77 -25.35 -2.04
N VAL A 145 1.26 -24.17 -2.41
CA VAL A 145 1.83 -22.90 -1.95
C VAL A 145 1.48 -22.76 -0.47
N THR A 146 2.45 -23.05 0.39
CA THR A 146 2.33 -22.91 1.82
C THR A 146 2.49 -21.44 2.23
N ASP A 147 1.43 -20.65 2.02
CA ASP A 147 1.23 -19.34 2.67
C ASP A 147 0.50 -19.54 4.02
N PHE A 148 1.02 -20.43 4.86
CA PHE A 148 0.38 -20.84 6.12
C PHE A 148 0.80 -20.01 7.35
N HIS A 149 1.48 -18.87 7.20
CA HIS A 149 1.97 -18.11 8.37
C HIS A 149 1.41 -16.69 8.57
N LYS A 150 0.37 -16.26 7.83
CA LYS A 150 -0.34 -14.98 8.12
C LYS A 150 -1.85 -15.11 8.33
N LYS A 151 -2.42 -16.31 8.14
CA LYS A 151 -3.87 -16.55 8.16
C LYS A 151 -4.40 -16.82 9.58
N GLU A 152 -3.61 -17.51 10.39
CA GLU A 152 -3.98 -17.97 11.74
C GLU A 152 -4.10 -16.81 12.75
N ASP A 153 -3.30 -15.76 12.60
CA ASP A 153 -3.34 -14.58 13.47
C ASP A 153 -4.67 -13.81 13.36
N SER A 154 -5.27 -13.75 12.16
CA SER A 154 -6.52 -12.98 11.96
C SER A 154 -7.68 -13.62 12.71
N CYS A 155 -7.69 -14.94 12.83
CA CYS A 155 -8.75 -15.72 13.44
C CYS A 155 -8.71 -15.72 14.98
N GLN A 156 -7.62 -15.22 15.56
CA GLN A 156 -7.47 -15.07 17.01
C GLN A 156 -7.84 -13.67 17.52
N LEU A 157 -8.06 -12.71 16.61
CA LEU A 157 -8.47 -11.35 16.98
C LEU A 157 -9.95 -11.32 17.38
N GLY A 158 -10.34 -10.38 18.25
CA GLY A 158 -11.76 -10.11 18.51
C GLY A 158 -12.45 -9.43 17.32
N ARG A 159 -13.78 -9.27 17.36
CA ARG A 159 -14.49 -8.40 16.40
C ARG A 159 -14.10 -6.94 16.60
N ALA A 160 -13.98 -6.17 15.52
CA ALA A 160 -13.67 -4.73 15.58
C ALA A 160 -14.60 -3.93 14.66
N GLU A 161 -15.50 -3.15 15.26
CA GLU A 161 -16.50 -2.35 14.56
C GLU A 161 -15.88 -1.13 13.87
N GLY A 162 -14.81 -0.58 14.46
CA GLY A 162 -14.16 0.64 14.01
C GLY A 162 -14.92 1.91 14.42
N PRO A 163 -14.33 3.10 14.18
CA PRO A 163 -14.89 4.38 14.63
C PRO A 163 -15.97 4.94 13.69
N CYS A 164 -16.12 4.38 12.50
CA CYS A 164 -17.16 4.81 11.56
C CYS A 164 -18.54 4.28 11.97
N LEU A 165 -19.60 4.98 11.56
CA LEU A 165 -20.99 4.72 11.98
C LEU A 165 -21.82 3.97 10.94
N GLY A 166 -21.18 3.31 9.98
CA GLY A 166 -21.85 2.43 9.03
C GLY A 166 -22.47 1.21 9.71
N MET A 167 -23.60 0.73 9.19
CA MET A 167 -24.26 -0.49 9.66
C MET A 167 -24.09 -1.60 8.63
N VAL A 168 -22.86 -2.09 8.46
CA VAL A 168 -22.56 -3.18 7.52
C VAL A 168 -22.45 -4.50 8.27
N THR A 169 -23.30 -5.48 7.99
CA THR A 169 -23.21 -6.79 8.64
C THR A 169 -22.02 -7.55 8.09
N ARG A 170 -21.14 -8.01 8.98
CA ARG A 170 -19.93 -8.77 8.66
C ARG A 170 -19.82 -10.00 9.57
N PHE A 171 -18.96 -10.93 9.21
CA PHE A 171 -18.69 -12.13 10.00
C PHE A 171 -17.31 -12.06 10.65
N PHE A 172 -17.19 -12.51 11.89
CA PHE A 172 -15.92 -12.71 12.56
C PHE A 172 -15.87 -14.13 13.12
N TYR A 173 -14.68 -14.72 13.17
CA TYR A 173 -14.47 -16.01 13.79
C TYR A 173 -14.36 -15.86 15.31
N ASN A 174 -15.21 -16.55 16.04
CA ASN A 174 -15.15 -16.62 17.49
C ASN A 174 -14.47 -17.94 17.89
N GLY A 175 -13.22 -17.85 18.34
CA GLY A 175 -12.45 -19.02 18.77
C GLY A 175 -13.03 -19.75 19.98
N SER A 176 -13.85 -19.09 20.80
CA SER A 176 -14.50 -19.71 21.96
C SER A 176 -15.70 -20.58 21.57
N SER A 177 -16.49 -20.15 20.58
CA SER A 177 -17.62 -20.93 20.04
C SER A 177 -17.23 -21.81 18.84
N MET A 178 -15.99 -21.66 18.35
CA MET A 178 -15.48 -22.27 17.12
C MET A 178 -16.38 -22.02 15.90
N ALA A 179 -17.05 -20.86 15.88
CA ALA A 179 -18.05 -20.52 14.87
C ALA A 179 -17.82 -19.12 14.30
N CYS A 180 -18.38 -18.87 13.12
CA CYS A 180 -18.38 -17.56 12.50
C CYS A 180 -19.68 -16.83 12.87
N GLU A 181 -19.55 -15.74 13.63
CA GLU A 181 -20.67 -14.97 14.15
C GLU A 181 -20.78 -13.63 13.44
N THR A 182 -22.00 -13.07 13.35
CA THR A 182 -22.22 -11.76 12.74
C THR A 182 -21.94 -10.62 13.70
N PHE A 183 -21.38 -9.53 13.21
CA PHE A 183 -21.25 -8.27 13.93
C PHE A 183 -21.50 -7.06 13.03
N GLN A 184 -21.67 -5.89 13.63
CA GLN A 184 -21.88 -4.64 12.91
C GLN A 184 -20.54 -3.94 12.66
N TYR A 185 -20.19 -3.76 11.40
CA TYR A 185 -18.97 -3.05 11.00
C TYR A 185 -19.30 -1.62 10.56
N GLY A 186 -18.60 -0.67 11.17
CA GLY A 186 -18.69 0.76 10.94
C GLY A 186 -18.31 1.23 9.54
N GLY A 187 -17.64 0.38 8.76
CA GLY A 187 -17.20 0.69 7.40
C GLY A 187 -15.79 1.29 7.30
N CYS A 188 -15.09 1.50 8.42
CA CYS A 188 -13.68 1.88 8.41
C CYS A 188 -12.92 1.36 9.64
N LEU A 189 -11.58 1.30 9.55
CA LEU A 189 -10.64 1.03 10.66
C LEU A 189 -11.08 -0.09 11.62
N GLY A 190 -11.27 -1.30 11.08
CA GLY A 190 -11.46 -2.54 11.84
C GLY A 190 -10.19 -3.40 11.84
N ASN A 191 -10.31 -4.67 12.19
CA ASN A 191 -9.22 -5.63 12.11
C ASN A 191 -9.49 -6.71 11.05
N LYS A 192 -8.58 -7.68 10.91
CA LYS A 192 -8.66 -8.72 9.88
C LYS A 192 -9.63 -9.86 10.21
N ASN A 193 -10.21 -9.90 11.42
CA ASN A 193 -11.30 -10.83 11.74
C ASN A 193 -12.64 -10.25 11.27
N ASN A 194 -12.75 -10.01 9.95
CA ASN A 194 -13.87 -9.32 9.33
C ASN A 194 -14.05 -9.85 7.91
N PHE A 195 -15.06 -10.70 7.74
CA PHE A 195 -15.37 -11.41 6.51
C PHE A 195 -16.72 -11.00 5.94
N ALA A 196 -16.87 -11.05 4.63
CA ALA A 196 -18.12 -10.66 3.96
C ALA A 196 -19.18 -11.77 4.05
N SER A 197 -18.77 -13.02 4.24
CA SER A 197 -19.66 -14.17 4.35
C SER A 197 -19.18 -15.17 5.40
N GLU A 198 -20.13 -15.93 5.95
CA GLU A 198 -19.84 -17.04 6.87
C GLU A 198 -18.91 -18.07 6.22
N LYS A 199 -19.14 -18.39 4.94
CA LYS A 199 -18.32 -19.33 4.17
C LYS A 199 -16.85 -18.90 4.11
N GLU A 200 -16.60 -17.63 3.81
CA GLU A 200 -15.24 -17.06 3.75
C GLU A 200 -14.56 -17.11 5.12
N CYS A 201 -15.29 -16.77 6.18
CA CYS A 201 -14.82 -16.86 7.55
C CYS A 201 -14.42 -18.30 7.92
N LEU A 202 -15.29 -19.28 7.65
CA LEU A 202 -15.04 -20.68 7.96
C LEU A 202 -13.87 -21.24 7.14
N GLN A 203 -13.80 -20.94 5.84
CA GLN A 203 -12.67 -21.37 4.99
C GLN A 203 -11.34 -20.74 5.40
N THR A 204 -11.38 -19.57 6.03
CA THR A 204 -10.18 -18.86 6.48
C THR A 204 -9.72 -19.35 7.85
N CYS A 205 -10.64 -19.56 8.78
CA CYS A 205 -10.33 -19.72 10.19
C CYS A 205 -10.57 -21.11 10.76
N ARG A 206 -11.36 -21.95 10.09
CA ARG A 206 -11.61 -23.32 10.55
C ARG A 206 -10.46 -24.20 10.09
N THR A 207 -9.52 -24.49 10.99
CA THR A 207 -8.44 -25.46 10.74
C THR A 207 -8.96 -26.89 10.89
N VAL A 208 -8.30 -27.84 10.25
CA VAL A 208 -8.64 -29.28 10.31
C VAL A 208 -8.61 -29.80 11.76
N ALA A 209 -7.78 -29.18 12.62
CA ALA A 209 -7.71 -29.48 14.06
C ALA A 209 -9.03 -29.25 14.81
N ALA A 210 -9.84 -28.25 14.40
CA ALA A 210 -11.16 -27.99 14.97
C ALA A 210 -12.22 -29.04 14.56
N CYS A 211 -11.96 -29.83 13.52
CA CYS A 211 -12.82 -30.92 13.08
C CYS A 211 -12.40 -32.29 13.65
N SER A 212 -11.30 -32.36 14.40
CA SER A 212 -10.73 -33.59 14.95
C SER A 212 -10.68 -33.62 16.49
N LEU A 213 -11.42 -32.74 17.17
CA LEU A 213 -11.61 -32.84 18.61
C LEU A 213 -12.59 -33.99 18.91
N PRO A 214 -12.25 -34.93 19.81
CA PRO A 214 -13.08 -36.08 20.17
C PRO A 214 -14.36 -35.70 20.93
#